data_AF-A0A9Q1MVV9-F1
#
_entry.id   AF-A0A9Q1MVV9-F1
#
_cell.length_a   1.000
_cell.length_b   1.000
_cell.length_c   1.000
_cell.angle_alpha   90.00
_cell.angle_beta   90.00
_cell.angle_gamma   90.00
#
_symmetry.space_group_name_H-M   'P 1'
#
loop_
_entity.id
_entity.type
_entity.pdbx_description
1 polymer ?
#
loop_
_entity_poly.entity_id
_entity_poly.type
_entity_poly.pdbx_seq_one_letter_code
_entity_poly.pdbx_strand_id
1 'polypeptide(L)'
;MRWQKMGQLEQIIDPNLVGKIRPDSLRKFGETTVKCLADYGADRPSMVDVLWSLEYALHLQESVIQDHPEEKSTIPIGELYPQINDFSHVDDSASAAQTETSSLDYLSGDG
;
A
#
# COMPACT_ATOMS: atom_id res chain seq x y z
N MET A 1 -17.76 9.67 -4.24
CA MET A 1 -17.51 10.19 -2.88
C MET A 1 -17.92 11.65 -2.74
N ARG A 2 -19.00 11.95 -1.99
CA ARG A 2 -19.53 13.33 -1.83
C ARG A 2 -18.81 14.14 -0.75
N TRP A 3 -18.42 13.48 0.34
CA TRP A 3 -17.84 14.12 1.52
C TRP A 3 -16.49 14.80 1.25
N GLN A 4 -15.66 14.17 0.42
CA GLN A 4 -14.39 14.75 -0.02
C GLN A 4 -14.61 16.03 -0.84
N LYS A 5 -15.56 16.04 -1.78
CA LYS A 5 -15.88 17.22 -2.60
C LYS A 5 -16.45 18.37 -1.77
N MET A 6 -17.14 18.06 -0.68
CA MET A 6 -17.69 19.04 0.25
C MET A 6 -16.68 19.52 1.30
N GLY A 7 -15.46 18.95 1.33
CA GLY A 7 -14.47 19.25 2.38
C GLY A 7 -14.87 18.73 3.77
N GLN A 8 -15.83 17.80 3.85
CA GLN A 8 -16.43 17.29 5.09
C GLN A 8 -15.99 15.85 5.38
N LEU A 9 -14.73 15.52 5.09
CA LEU A 9 -14.22 14.17 5.28
C LEU A 9 -14.27 13.74 6.76
N GLU A 10 -14.12 14.69 7.68
CA GLU A 10 -14.23 14.52 9.14
C GLU A 10 -15.55 13.85 9.58
N GLN A 11 -16.63 13.96 8.79
CA GLN A 11 -17.92 13.34 9.12
C GLN A 11 -17.97 11.84 8.87
N ILE A 12 -16.99 11.29 8.15
CA ILE A 12 -16.93 9.87 7.78
C ILE A 12 -15.67 9.17 8.26
N ILE A 13 -14.80 9.85 9.01
CA ILE A 13 -13.61 9.22 9.56
C ILE A 13 -13.97 8.35 10.76
N ASP A 14 -13.08 7.41 11.07
CA ASP A 14 -13.19 6.61 12.30
C ASP A 14 -13.32 7.54 13.52
N PRO A 15 -14.33 7.35 14.39
CA PRO A 15 -14.52 8.16 15.60
C PRO A 15 -13.26 8.25 16.48
N ASN A 16 -12.43 7.21 16.51
CA ASN A 16 -11.19 7.18 17.28
C ASN A 16 -10.08 8.05 16.69
N LEU A 17 -10.22 8.51 15.45
CA LEU A 17 -9.25 9.34 14.74
C LEU A 17 -9.67 10.82 14.69
N VAL A 18 -10.87 11.15 15.15
CA VAL A 18 -11.37 12.53 15.26
C VAL A 18 -10.44 13.37 16.12
N GLY A 19 -10.02 14.52 15.58
CA GLY A 19 -9.08 15.44 16.22
C GLY A 19 -7.61 14.98 16.24
N LYS A 20 -7.29 13.77 15.76
CA LYS A 20 -5.93 13.23 15.74
C LYS A 20 -5.23 13.38 14.39
N ILE A 21 -6.00 13.52 13.31
CA ILE A 21 -5.49 13.68 11.95
C ILE A 21 -5.50 15.16 11.58
N ARG A 22 -4.41 15.64 10.99
CA ARG A 22 -4.33 16.99 10.45
C ARG A 22 -5.26 17.14 9.24
N PRO A 23 -6.01 18.25 9.12
CA PRO A 23 -6.96 18.45 8.02
C PRO A 23 -6.34 18.29 6.63
N ASP A 24 -5.09 18.75 6.45
CA ASP A 24 -4.39 18.67 5.16
C ASP A 24 -3.99 17.24 4.79
N SER A 25 -3.51 16.47 5.77
CA SER A 25 -3.22 15.05 5.61
C SER A 25 -4.49 14.28 5.26
N LEU A 26 -5.57 14.51 6.01
CA LEU A 26 -6.87 13.89 5.79
C LEU A 26 -7.44 14.21 4.40
N ARG A 27 -7.33 15.47 3.97
CA ARG A 27 -7.77 15.91 2.63
C ARG A 27 -7.00 15.19 1.53
N LYS A 28 -5.67 15.13 1.64
CA LYS A 28 -4.82 14.45 0.66
C LYS A 28 -5.10 12.95 0.58
N PHE A 29 -5.26 12.31 1.74
CA PHE A 29 -5.65 10.90 1.82
C PHE A 29 -6.99 10.67 1.11
N GLY A 30 -8.01 11.47 1.46
CA GLY A 30 -9.34 11.39 0.87
C GLY A 30 -9.33 11.57 -0.65
N GLU A 31 -8.61 12.56 -1.18
CA GLU A 31 -8.43 12.76 -2.62
C GLU A 31 -7.91 11.51 -3.33
N THR A 32 -6.91 10.86 -2.73
CA THR A 32 -6.30 9.65 -3.26
C THR A 32 -7.29 8.49 -3.21
N THR A 33 -7.99 8.30 -2.10
CA THR A 33 -9.04 7.27 -1.96
C THR A 33 -10.14 7.44 -3.00
N VAL A 34 -10.58 8.67 -3.30
CA VAL A 34 -11.59 8.92 -4.33
C VAL A 34 -11.11 8.44 -5.70
N LYS A 35 -9.85 8.70 -6.08
CA LYS A 35 -9.29 8.25 -7.35
C LYS A 35 -9.13 6.73 -7.41
N CYS A 36 -8.68 6.10 -6.33
CA CYS A 36 -8.57 4.64 -6.24
C CYS A 36 -9.92 3.93 -6.41
N LEU A 37 -11.00 4.57 -5.95
CA LEU A 37 -12.37 4.07 -6.05
C LEU A 37 -13.10 4.58 -7.30
N ALA A 38 -12.39 5.06 -8.32
CA ALA A 38 -13.02 5.45 -9.58
C ALA A 38 -13.74 4.26 -10.24
N ASP A 39 -14.89 4.54 -10.86
CA ASP A 39 -15.74 3.54 -11.52
C ASP A 39 -14.99 2.86 -12.68
N TYR A 40 -14.18 3.63 -13.40
CA TYR A 40 -13.36 3.15 -14.52
C TYR A 40 -11.91 2.91 -14.08
N GLY A 41 -11.36 1.76 -14.49
CA GLY A 41 -9.98 1.40 -14.16
C GLY A 41 -8.93 2.36 -14.74
N ALA A 42 -9.22 2.99 -15.88
CA ALA A 42 -8.33 3.97 -16.51
C ALA A 42 -8.16 5.26 -15.70
N ASP A 43 -9.12 5.59 -14.83
CA ASP A 43 -9.06 6.76 -13.95
C ASP A 43 -8.37 6.45 -12.61
N ARG A 44 -8.11 5.17 -12.33
CA ARG A 44 -7.44 4.75 -11.11
C ARG A 44 -5.94 5.03 -11.22
N PRO A 45 -5.32 5.58 -10.16
CA PRO A 45 -3.89 5.85 -10.16
C PRO A 45 -3.07 4.56 -10.21
N SER A 46 -1.85 4.65 -10.72
CA SER A 46 -0.90 3.56 -10.58
C SER A 46 -0.52 3.37 -9.11
N MET A 47 -0.01 2.19 -8.74
CA MET A 47 0.41 1.94 -7.36
C MET A 47 1.56 2.88 -6.93
N VAL A 48 2.38 3.35 -7.89
CA VAL A 48 3.44 4.34 -7.65
C VAL A 48 2.85 5.70 -7.26
N ASP A 49 1.83 6.16 -7.98
CA ASP A 49 1.18 7.46 -7.69
C ASP A 49 0.46 7.44 -6.34
N VAL A 50 -0.10 6.30 -5.96
CA VAL A 50 -0.72 6.11 -4.65
C VAL A 50 0.34 6.15 -3.55
N LEU A 51 1.45 5.42 -3.69
CA LEU A 51 2.54 5.43 -2.71
C LEU A 51 3.07 6.86 -2.50
N TRP A 52 3.33 7.59 -3.58
CA TRP A 52 3.73 8.99 -3.52
C TRP A 52 2.70 9.87 -2.80
N SER A 53 1.41 9.65 -3.09
CA SER A 53 0.34 10.43 -2.45
C SER A 53 0.21 10.12 -0.95
N LEU A 54 0.47 8.88 -0.53
CA LEU A 54 0.47 8.48 0.87
C LEU A 54 1.68 9.04 1.62
N GLU A 55 2.88 8.99 1.03
CA GLU A 55 4.07 9.62 1.59
C GLU A 55 3.87 11.13 1.78
N TYR A 56 3.26 11.79 0.79
CA TYR A 56 2.93 13.20 0.91
C TYR A 56 1.86 13.47 1.98
N ALA A 57 0.84 12.62 2.11
CA ALA A 57 -0.16 12.73 3.17
C ALA A 57 0.47 12.54 4.56
N LEU A 58 1.43 11.62 4.70
CA LEU A 58 2.20 11.43 5.93
C LEU A 58 3.06 12.65 6.24
N HIS A 59 3.75 13.20 5.25
CA HIS A 59 4.53 14.42 5.43
C HIS A 59 3.66 15.59 5.92
N LEU A 60 2.43 15.73 5.41
CA LEU A 60 1.47 16.74 5.90
C LEU A 60 1.01 16.50 7.34
N GLN A 61 1.05 15.24 7.82
CA GLN A 61 0.78 14.89 9.21
C GLN A 61 1.95 15.26 10.13
N GLU A 62 3.19 15.07 9.65
CA GLU A 62 4.43 15.22 10.44
C GLU A 62 5.07 16.63 10.38
N SER A 63 4.77 17.44 9.35
CA SER A 63 5.46 18.70 9.03
C SER A 63 5.21 19.90 9.96
N VAL A 64 4.82 19.67 11.22
CA VAL A 64 4.89 20.70 12.28
C VAL A 64 5.93 20.27 13.31
N ILE A 65 7.20 20.49 12.94
CA ILE A 65 8.23 20.75 13.94
C ILE A 65 8.10 22.23 14.30
N GLN A 66 7.30 22.54 15.32
CA GLN A 66 7.46 23.77 16.10
C GLN A 66 6.90 23.57 17.53
N ASP A 67 7.85 23.40 18.45
CA ASP A 67 7.87 23.89 19.84
C ASP A 67 6.84 23.35 20.85
N HIS A 68 6.90 22.05 21.17
CA HIS A 68 6.59 21.62 22.54
C HIS A 68 7.64 20.58 23.01
N PRO A 69 8.43 20.88 24.06
CA PRO A 69 9.53 20.03 24.52
C PRO A 69 9.10 18.82 25.35
N GLU A 70 7.94 18.22 25.09
CA GLU A 70 7.51 17.06 25.86
C GLU A 70 6.59 16.12 25.06
N GLU A 71 6.95 14.83 25.10
CA GLU A 71 6.32 13.67 24.44
C GLU A 71 6.74 13.35 22.99
N LYS A 72 8.06 13.21 22.81
CA LYS A 72 8.64 12.43 21.70
C LYS A 72 8.41 10.93 21.90
N SER A 73 7.25 10.41 21.49
CA SER A 73 7.09 8.98 21.23
C SER A 73 7.29 8.73 19.73
N THR A 74 8.55 8.77 19.31
CA THR A 74 8.96 8.39 17.95
C THR A 74 9.37 6.92 17.99
N ILE A 75 8.47 6.01 17.60
CA ILE A 75 8.87 4.63 17.27
C ILE A 75 9.69 4.74 15.97
N PRO A 76 10.99 4.41 15.95
CA PRO A 76 11.78 4.41 14.72
C PRO A 76 11.19 3.43 13.70
N ILE A 77 11.16 3.84 12.42
CA ILE A 77 10.63 3.06 11.29
C ILE A 77 11.23 1.64 11.21
N GLY A 78 12.41 1.41 11.79
CA GLY A 78 13.04 0.09 11.91
C GLY A 78 12.25 -0.94 12.73
N GLU A 79 11.29 -0.54 13.57
CA GLU A 79 10.51 -1.45 14.44
C GLU A 79 9.18 -1.91 13.83
N LEU A 80 8.74 -1.33 12.71
CA LEU A 80 7.58 -1.81 11.95
C LEU A 80 7.90 -2.98 11.00
N TYR A 81 9.16 -3.42 10.97
CA TYR A 81 9.62 -4.56 10.17
C TYR A 81 9.99 -5.80 11.02
N PRO A 82 9.11 -6.37 11.87
CA PRO A 82 9.30 -7.75 12.28
C PRO A 82 8.81 -8.68 11.15
N GLN A 83 9.78 -9.34 10.52
CA GLN A 83 9.69 -10.66 9.86
C GLN A 83 8.96 -10.75 8.51
N ILE A 84 9.67 -10.42 7.42
CA ILE A 84 9.38 -10.97 6.07
C ILE A 84 10.35 -12.12 5.71
N ASN A 85 11.26 -12.52 6.61
CA ASN A 85 12.12 -13.68 6.40
C ASN A 85 11.69 -14.86 7.26
N ASP A 86 10.66 -15.59 6.81
CA ASP A 86 10.58 -17.03 7.11
C ASP A 86 9.94 -17.77 5.93
N PHE A 87 10.71 -17.92 4.86
CA PHE A 87 10.51 -18.96 3.85
C PHE A 87 11.70 -19.92 3.95
N SER A 88 11.83 -20.63 5.07
CA SER A 88 12.80 -21.71 5.19
C SER A 88 12.22 -22.93 5.88
N HIS A 89 11.34 -23.66 5.17
CA HIS A 89 11.33 -25.13 5.19
C HIS A 89 10.45 -25.68 4.07
N VAL A 90 10.97 -25.75 2.84
CA VAL A 90 10.52 -26.80 1.91
C VAL A 90 11.57 -27.89 2.00
N ASP A 91 11.22 -28.98 2.69
CA ASP A 91 12.05 -30.19 2.72
C ASP A 91 12.18 -30.72 1.29
N ASP A 92 13.40 -30.63 0.78
CA ASP A 92 13.88 -31.34 -0.39
C ASP A 92 14.03 -32.81 0.00
N SER A 93 12.93 -33.56 -0.10
CA SER A 93 12.99 -35.03 -0.10
C SER A 93 12.82 -35.51 -1.54
N ALA A 94 13.95 -35.59 -2.23
CA ALA A 94 14.09 -36.35 -3.44
C ALA A 94 13.59 -37.79 -3.21
N SER A 95 12.55 -38.19 -3.95
CA SER A 95 12.29 -39.60 -4.25
C SER A 95 12.42 -39.78 -5.75
N ALA A 96 13.53 -40.40 -6.14
CA ALA A 96 13.80 -40.78 -7.51
C ALA A 96 12.76 -41.80 -7.99
N ALA A 97 11.88 -41.39 -8.89
CA ALA A 97 11.21 -42.29 -9.81
C ALA A 97 11.66 -41.93 -11.22
N GLN A 98 12.61 -42.73 -11.74
CA GLN A 98 12.95 -42.72 -13.15
C GLN A 98 11.77 -43.30 -13.93
N THR A 99 11.21 -42.53 -14.86
CA THR A 99 10.57 -43.07 -16.06
C THR A 99 10.96 -42.20 -17.24
N GLU A 100 11.83 -42.74 -18.07
CA GLU A 100 12.23 -42.21 -19.36
C GLU A 100 11.09 -42.29 -20.41
N THR A 101 11.34 -41.64 -21.54
CA THR A 101 10.60 -41.61 -22.83
C THR A 101 9.38 -40.66 -22.84
N SER A 102 9.19 -39.74 -23.78
CA SER A 102 9.65 -39.63 -25.18
C SER A 102 9.62 -38.15 -25.61
N SER A 103 10.66 -37.70 -26.31
CA SER A 103 10.69 -36.45 -27.08
C SER A 103 9.53 -36.38 -28.07
N LEU A 104 8.94 -35.20 -28.24
CA LEU A 104 8.26 -34.81 -29.48
C LEU A 104 8.51 -33.33 -29.75
N ASP A 105 9.58 -33.08 -30.52
CA ASP A 105 9.74 -31.88 -31.32
C ASP A 105 8.65 -31.88 -32.40
N TYR A 106 7.77 -30.86 -32.43
CA TYR A 106 6.91 -30.61 -33.58
C TYR A 106 7.27 -29.28 -34.21
N LEU A 107 8.04 -29.39 -35.29
CA LEU A 107 8.32 -28.34 -36.26
C LEU A 107 7.06 -27.98 -37.09
N SER A 108 7.00 -26.71 -37.47
CA SER A 108 6.43 -26.10 -38.69
C SER A 108 5.24 -26.74 -39.41
N GLY A 109 4.24 -25.90 -39.69
CA GLY A 109 3.24 -26.10 -40.74
C GLY A 109 2.88 -24.78 -41.41
N ASP A 110 3.41 -24.60 -42.61
CA ASP A 110 3.14 -23.56 -43.61
C ASP A 110 1.71 -23.73 -44.20
N GLY A 111 1.08 -22.62 -44.60
CA GLY A 111 -0.20 -22.59 -45.30
C GLY A 111 -0.48 -21.23 -45.94
#